data_AF-A0A140K8J4-F1
#
_entry.id   AF-A0A140K8J4-F1
#
_cell.length_a   1.000
_cell.length_b   1.000
_cell.length_c   1.000
_cell.angle_alpha   90.00
_cell.angle_beta   90.00
_cell.angle_gamma   90.00
#
_symmetry.space_group_name_H-M   'P 1'
#
loop_
_entity.id
_entity.type
_entity.pdbx_description
1 polymer ?
#
loop_
_entity_poly.entity_id
_entity_poly.type
_entity_poly.pdbx_seq_one_letter_code
_entity_poly.pdbx_strand_id
1 'polypeptide(L)'
;MTQNQTKKKESPLKTLREAAGLTQPELSQKLHCGIRIISHWENGTKIPRFDNAIALARELNVSLKTLAQAIGLDVSDIPDDEEVSNKKPKK
;
A
#
# COMPACT_ATOMS: atom_id res chain seq x y z
N MET A 1 -19.42 -30.50 -10.33
CA MET A 1 -18.01 -30.82 -10.05
C MET A 1 -17.32 -29.54 -9.61
N THR A 2 -16.69 -29.62 -8.44
CA THR A 2 -16.29 -28.57 -7.50
C THR A 2 -15.23 -27.62 -8.03
N GLN A 3 -15.45 -26.30 -7.88
CA GLN A 3 -14.34 -25.36 -7.71
C GLN A 3 -14.44 -24.75 -6.30
N ASN A 4 -13.61 -25.32 -5.45
CA ASN A 4 -13.38 -24.94 -4.06
C ASN A 4 -12.58 -23.62 -4.07
N GLN A 5 -13.25 -22.47 -4.00
CA GLN A 5 -12.57 -21.18 -3.83
C GLN A 5 -12.09 -21.07 -2.38
N THR A 6 -10.82 -21.41 -2.18
CA THR A 6 -10.09 -21.06 -0.96
C THR A 6 -10.08 -19.54 -0.85
N LYS A 7 -10.86 -18.99 0.09
CA LYS A 7 -10.75 -17.58 0.52
C LYS A 7 -9.35 -17.35 1.09
N LYS A 8 -8.38 -17.10 0.22
CA LYS A 8 -7.03 -16.69 0.59
C LYS A 8 -7.20 -15.30 1.18
N LYS A 9 -6.82 -15.12 2.45
CA LYS A 9 -6.83 -13.86 3.18
C LYS A 9 -6.05 -12.83 2.36
N GLU A 10 -6.74 -12.04 1.54
CA GLU A 10 -6.09 -11.06 0.67
C GLU A 10 -5.42 -10.02 1.55
N SER A 11 -4.16 -9.71 1.27
CA SER A 11 -3.46 -8.73 2.07
C SER A 11 -4.02 -7.34 1.78
N PRO A 12 -4.29 -6.52 2.82
CA PRO A 12 -4.85 -5.19 2.60
C PRO A 12 -4.00 -4.32 1.65
N LEU A 13 -2.67 -4.46 1.71
CA LEU A 13 -1.76 -3.75 0.80
C LEU A 13 -1.91 -4.19 -0.66
N LYS A 14 -2.17 -5.49 -0.92
CA LYS A 14 -2.47 -6.01 -2.26
C LYS A 14 -3.75 -5.37 -2.81
N THR A 15 -4.78 -5.25 -1.97
CA THR A 15 -6.03 -4.59 -2.34
C THR A 15 -5.81 -3.12 -2.70
N LEU A 16 -4.98 -2.39 -1.95
CA LEU A 16 -4.63 -1.01 -2.29
C LEU A 16 -3.88 -0.90 -3.63
N ARG A 17 -2.95 -1.82 -3.89
CA ARG A 17 -2.24 -1.88 -5.18
C ARG A 17 -3.18 -2.14 -6.34
N GLU A 18 -4.10 -3.08 -6.19
CA GLU A 18 -5.09 -3.43 -7.22
C GLU A 18 -6.09 -2.30 -7.44
N ALA A 19 -6.51 -1.60 -6.38
CA ALA A 19 -7.36 -0.41 -6.47
C ALA A 19 -6.66 0.76 -7.20
N ALA A 20 -5.33 0.85 -7.08
CA ALA A 20 -4.52 1.78 -7.86
C ALA A 20 -4.28 1.33 -9.32
N GLY A 21 -4.80 0.16 -9.72
CA GLY A 21 -4.65 -0.40 -11.07
C GLY A 21 -3.23 -0.87 -11.39
N LEU A 22 -2.40 -1.13 -10.37
CA LEU A 22 -1.00 -1.49 -10.55
C LEU A 22 -0.78 -3.00 -10.35
N THR A 23 0.13 -3.58 -11.13
CA THR A 23 0.71 -4.90 -10.85
C THR A 23 1.93 -4.77 -9.93
N GLN A 24 2.36 -5.88 -9.29
CA GLN A 24 3.60 -5.89 -8.50
C GLN A 24 4.85 -5.42 -9.29
N PRO A 25 5.09 -5.85 -10.55
CA PRO A 25 6.22 -5.35 -11.32
C PRO A 25 6.12 -3.86 -11.64
N GLU A 26 4.94 -3.34 -11.96
CA GLU A 26 4.76 -1.89 -12.21
C GLU A 26 5.03 -1.06 -10.96
N LEU A 27 4.53 -1.50 -9.80
CA LEU A 27 4.80 -0.84 -8.52
C LEU A 27 6.30 -0.91 -8.18
N SER A 28 6.93 -2.06 -8.40
CA SER A 28 8.38 -2.25 -8.22
C SER A 28 9.20 -1.29 -9.10
N GLN A 29 8.83 -1.12 -10.37
CA GLN A 29 9.44 -0.16 -11.27
C GLN A 29 9.25 1.27 -10.79
N LYS A 30 8.04 1.65 -10.38
CA LYS A 30 7.74 3.00 -9.86
C LYS A 30 8.54 3.33 -8.59
N LEU A 31 8.76 2.35 -7.72
CA LEU A 31 9.48 2.54 -6.45
C LEU A 31 10.99 2.31 -6.56
N HIS A 32 11.50 1.92 -7.74
CA HIS A 32 12.89 1.49 -7.93
C HIS A 32 13.35 0.47 -6.90
N CYS A 33 12.46 -0.46 -6.53
CA CYS A 33 12.74 -1.52 -5.56
C CYS A 33 12.51 -2.89 -6.20
N GLY A 34 13.06 -3.95 -5.63
CA GLY A 34 12.86 -5.30 -6.17
C GLY A 34 11.43 -5.80 -5.98
N ILE A 35 10.86 -6.48 -6.98
CA ILE A 35 9.51 -7.08 -6.93
C ILE A 35 9.31 -7.95 -5.67
N ARG A 36 10.35 -8.67 -5.24
CA ARG A 36 10.32 -9.50 -4.03
C ARG A 36 10.10 -8.68 -2.75
N ILE A 37 10.55 -7.42 -2.72
CA ILE A 37 10.31 -6.50 -1.60
C ILE A 37 8.83 -6.14 -1.52
N ILE A 38 8.19 -5.85 -2.67
CA ILE A 38 6.73 -5.63 -2.74
C ILE A 38 5.98 -6.83 -2.16
N SER A 39 6.36 -8.05 -2.59
CA SER A 39 5.75 -9.27 -2.06
C SER A 39 5.95 -9.44 -0.55
N HIS A 40 7.12 -9.07 0.00
CA HIS A 40 7.33 -9.13 1.44
C HIS A 40 6.42 -8.17 2.21
N TRP A 41 6.23 -6.95 1.70
CA TRP A 41 5.32 -5.96 2.29
C TRP A 41 3.86 -6.42 2.20
N GLU A 42 3.44 -6.92 1.04
CA GLU A 42 2.08 -7.45 0.87
C GLU A 42 1.82 -8.65 1.78
N ASN A 43 2.82 -9.50 2.02
CA ASN A 43 2.65 -10.64 2.91
C ASN A 43 2.83 -10.27 4.41
N GLY A 44 3.14 -9.01 4.73
CA GLY A 44 3.40 -8.55 6.10
C GLY A 44 4.69 -9.14 6.72
N THR A 45 5.54 -9.76 5.91
CA THR A 45 6.82 -10.35 6.37
C THR A 45 7.90 -9.31 6.59
N LYS A 46 7.75 -8.13 5.99
CA LYS A 46 8.59 -6.96 6.22
C LYS A 46 7.73 -5.70 6.25
N ILE A 47 8.21 -4.72 6.99
CA ILE A 47 7.63 -3.37 7.02
C ILE A 47 8.47 -2.47 6.09
N PRO A 48 7.85 -1.66 5.21
CA PRO A 48 8.59 -0.69 4.42
C PRO A 48 9.26 0.33 5.35
N ARG A 49 10.50 0.72 5.04
CA ARG A 49 11.11 1.88 5.68
C ARG A 49 10.30 3.14 5.35
N PHE A 50 10.45 4.18 6.16
CA PHE A 50 9.65 5.40 6.05
C PHE A 50 9.74 6.07 4.66
N ASP A 51 10.92 6.08 4.06
CA ASP A 51 11.17 6.52 2.67
C ASP A 51 10.28 5.76 1.66
N ASN A 52 10.22 4.44 1.78
CA ASN A 52 9.40 3.58 0.93
C ASN A 52 7.91 3.70 1.26
N ALA A 53 7.54 3.91 2.53
CA ALA A 53 6.15 4.12 2.93
C ALA A 53 5.59 5.40 2.30
N ILE A 54 6.37 6.48 2.27
CA ILE A 54 6.00 7.72 1.56
C ILE A 54 5.82 7.45 0.06
N ALA A 55 6.75 6.71 -0.55
CA ALA A 55 6.66 6.37 -1.97
C ALA A 55 5.42 5.51 -2.28
N LEU A 56 5.13 4.49 -1.45
CA LEU A 56 3.93 3.67 -1.55
C LEU A 56 2.66 4.52 -1.44
N ALA A 57 2.56 5.37 -0.42
CA ALA A 57 1.40 6.24 -0.22
C ALA A 57 1.14 7.13 -1.45
N ARG A 58 2.21 7.68 -2.05
CA ARG A 58 2.12 8.49 -3.28
C ARG A 58 1.67 7.69 -4.49
N GLU A 59 2.29 6.55 -4.76
CA GLU A 59 1.99 5.73 -5.95
C GLU A 59 0.63 5.04 -5.86
N LEU A 60 0.21 4.67 -4.65
CA LEU A 60 -1.11 4.09 -4.38
C LEU A 60 -2.20 5.15 -4.17
N ASN A 61 -1.82 6.44 -4.11
CA ASN A 61 -2.70 7.58 -3.85
C ASN A 61 -3.56 7.39 -2.59
N VAL A 62 -2.93 7.01 -1.48
CA VAL A 62 -3.53 6.84 -0.16
C VAL A 62 -2.77 7.64 0.90
N SER A 63 -3.40 7.91 2.05
CA SER A 63 -2.70 8.51 3.18
C SER A 63 -1.72 7.52 3.83
N LEU A 64 -0.72 8.04 4.54
CA LEU A 64 0.20 7.20 5.33
C LEU A 64 -0.55 6.41 6.41
N LYS A 65 -1.63 6.97 6.97
CA LYS A 65 -2.49 6.27 7.94
C LYS A 65 -3.16 5.04 7.32
N THR A 66 -3.75 5.18 6.14
CA THR A 66 -4.34 4.05 5.40
C THR A 66 -3.29 3.00 5.04
N LEU A 67 -2.11 3.44 4.61
CA LEU A 67 -1.00 2.54 4.32
C LEU A 67 -0.55 1.78 5.58
N ALA A 68 -0.40 2.48 6.72
CA ALA A 68 0.01 1.92 8.01
C ALA A 68 -1.00 0.88 8.50
N GLN A 69 -2.30 1.17 8.39
CA GLN A 69 -3.34 0.20 8.69
C GLN A 69 -3.25 -1.04 7.78
N ALA A 70 -2.96 -0.85 6.49
CA ALA A 70 -2.86 -1.94 5.53
C ALA A 70 -1.66 -2.88 5.76
N ILE A 71 -0.59 -2.38 6.39
CA ILE A 71 0.56 -3.20 6.82
C ILE A 71 0.41 -3.75 8.24
N GLY A 72 -0.74 -3.53 8.89
CA GLY A 72 -1.09 -4.11 10.19
C GLY A 72 -0.61 -3.31 11.40
N LEU A 73 -0.30 -2.02 11.23
CA LEU A 73 -0.01 -1.13 12.36
C LEU A 73 -1.31 -0.57 12.94
N ASP A 74 -1.36 -0.44 14.26
CA ASP A 74 -2.46 0.24 14.93
C ASP A 74 -2.30 1.76 14.77
N VAL A 75 -3.33 2.39 14.23
CA VAL A 75 -3.41 3.83 13.95
C VAL A 75 -4.69 4.44 14.49
N SER A 76 -5.39 3.73 15.38
CA SER A 76 -6.68 4.16 15.95
C SER A 76 -6.60 5.49 16.69
N ASP A 77 -5.49 5.73 17.39
CA ASP A 77 -5.22 6.95 18.16
C ASP A 77 -4.52 8.06 17.34
N ILE A 78 -4.25 7.83 16.06
CA ILE A 78 -3.62 8.82 15.19
C ILE A 78 -4.72 9.69 14.58
N PRO A 79 -4.74 11.01 14.84
CA PRO A 79 -5.69 11.91 14.20
C PRO A 79 -5.48 11.87 12.69
N ASP A 80 -6.57 11.99 11.93
CA ASP A 80 -6.44 12.17 10.49
C ASP A 80 -5.71 13.49 10.20
N ASP A 81 -5.00 13.53 9.09
CA ASP A 81 -4.47 14.79 8.59
C ASP A 81 -5.68 15.70 8.32
N GLU A 82 -5.84 16.78 9.09
CA GLU A 82 -6.83 17.81 8.80
C GLU A 82 -6.60 18.28 7.35
N GLU A 83 -7.61 18.11 6.48
CA GLU A 83 -7.56 18.50 5.07
C GLU A 83 -7.33 20.02 4.95
N VAL A 84 -6.07 20.45 5.02
CA VAL A 84 -5.70 21.81 4.62
C VAL A 84 -5.82 21.82 3.11
N SER A 85 -6.89 22.42 2.60
CA SER A 85 -7.34 22.45 1.20
C SER A 85 -6.36 23.03 0.18
N ASN A 86 -5.12 22.55 0.10
CA ASN A 86 -4.10 23.01 -0.83
C ASN A 86 -3.87 21.97 -1.93
N LYS A 87 -4.52 22.25 -3.06
CA LYS A 87 -4.41 21.60 -4.37
C LYS A 87 -2.98 21.14 -4.67
N LYS A 88 -2.82 19.87 -5.13
CA LYS A 88 -1.58 19.34 -5.72
C LYS A 88 -0.90 20.44 -6.56
N PRO A 89 0.41 20.73 -6.39
CA PRO A 89 1.12 21.53 -7.36
C PRO A 89 1.00 20.82 -8.71
N LYS A 90 0.34 21.48 -9.67
CA LYS A 90 0.34 21.06 -11.07
C LYS A 90 1.80 21.10 -11.52
N LYS A 91 2.37 19.94 -11.84
CA LYS A 91 3.66 19.86 -12.53
C LYS A 91 3.42 20.05 -14.02
#